data_AF-A0A935A5B1-F1
#
_entry.id   AF-A0A935A5B1-F1
#
_cell.length_a   1.000
_cell.length_b   1.000
_cell.length_c   1.000
_cell.angle_alpha   90.00
_cell.angle_beta   90.00
_cell.angle_gamma   90.00
#
_symmetry.space_group_name_H-M   'P 1'
#
loop_
_entity.id
_entity.type
_entity.pdbx_description
1 polymer ?
#
loop_
_entity_poly.entity_id
_entity_poly.type
_entity_poly.pdbx_seq_one_letter_code
_entity_poly.pdbx_strand_id
1 'polypeptide(L)'
;MYGLIHDIHIDDDGLVRQLVTADGVSEEVMKDNRERRIVPVEMSVLAVGYEQDGKVHHLLPPRPPLSLDVIYLCEDKDMVRFTEKFGYFRHILNGKDVPVGEVLAAHILQAGKARGADGTRWIESATQEVITLLRDDYPTLMSVLGALADIS
;
A
#
# COMPACT_ATOMS: atom_id res chain seq x y z
N MET A 1 -2.55 -2.67 14.26
CA MET A 1 -3.40 -2.37 13.08
C MET A 1 -2.67 -2.87 11.85
N TYR A 2 -3.40 -3.29 10.82
CA TYR A 2 -2.84 -3.62 9.51
C TYR A 2 -3.24 -2.56 8.49
N GLY A 3 -2.27 -2.13 7.70
CA GLY A 3 -2.46 -1.14 6.65
C GLY A 3 -1.63 -1.46 5.42
N LEU A 4 -2.09 -0.95 4.28
CA LEU A 4 -1.37 -1.02 3.01
C LEU A 4 -0.91 0.37 2.63
N ILE A 5 0.38 0.52 2.34
CA ILE A 5 0.91 1.75 1.76
C ILE A 5 0.44 1.78 0.30
N HIS A 6 -0.25 2.86 -0.08
CA HIS A 6 -0.76 3.02 -1.45
C HIS A 6 -0.23 4.26 -2.16
N ASP A 7 0.41 5.16 -1.43
CA ASP A 7 1.05 6.34 -1.98
C ASP A 7 2.24 6.74 -1.10
N ILE A 8 3.33 7.12 -1.76
CA ILE A 8 4.53 7.65 -1.13
C ILE A 8 4.88 8.92 -1.90
N HIS A 9 4.68 10.05 -1.23
CA HIS A 9 4.97 11.36 -1.78
C HIS A 9 6.23 11.91 -1.13
N ILE A 10 7.12 12.47 -1.95
CA ILE A 10 8.29 13.21 -1.48
C ILE A 10 8.00 14.67 -1.79
N ASP A 11 7.74 15.46 -0.76
CA ASP A 11 7.38 16.86 -0.91
C ASP A 11 8.59 17.64 -1.40
N ASP A 12 8.56 18.06 -2.67
CA ASP A 12 9.48 19.05 -3.18
C ASP A 12 8.91 20.44 -2.90
N ASP A 13 9.40 21.11 -1.85
CA ASP A 13 9.10 22.51 -1.51
C ASP A 13 9.42 23.53 -2.64
N GLY A 14 9.90 23.06 -3.80
CA GLY A 14 10.22 23.88 -4.96
C GLY A 14 11.51 24.66 -4.82
N LEU A 15 12.20 24.56 -3.67
CA LEU A 15 13.45 25.27 -3.39
C LEU A 15 14.56 24.82 -4.34
N VAL A 16 14.64 23.53 -4.65
CA VAL A 16 15.61 23.01 -5.63
C VAL A 16 15.37 23.63 -7.01
N ARG A 17 14.11 23.71 -7.45
CA ARG A 17 13.75 24.37 -8.71
C ARG A 17 14.11 25.86 -8.68
N GLN A 18 13.83 26.56 -7.59
CA GLN A 18 14.18 27.97 -7.43
C GLN A 18 15.70 28.21 -7.44
N LEU A 19 16.47 27.37 -6.74
CA LEU A 19 17.92 27.46 -6.68
C LEU A 19 18.59 27.20 -8.04
N VAL A 20 18.06 26.28 -8.84
CA VAL A 20 18.57 26.00 -10.20
C VAL A 20 18.26 27.15 -11.17
N THR A 21 17.17 27.88 -10.95
CA THR A 21 16.77 29.03 -11.78
C THR A 21 17.33 30.37 -11.29
N ALA A 22 17.91 30.43 -10.11
CA ALA A 22 18.45 31.66 -9.52
C ALA A 22 19.89 31.90 -9.99
N ASP A 23 20.13 33.04 -10.63
CA ASP A 23 21.49 33.46 -10.98
C ASP A 23 22.29 33.80 -9.72
N GLY A 24 23.49 33.22 -9.58
CA GLY A 24 24.45 33.56 -8.51
C GLY A 24 24.35 32.72 -7.22
N VAL A 25 23.72 31.55 -7.24
CA VAL A 25 23.76 30.61 -6.11
C VAL A 25 25.19 30.06 -5.94
N SER A 26 25.72 30.08 -4.72
CA SER A 26 27.04 29.54 -4.44
C SER A 26 27.05 28.01 -4.50
N GLU A 27 28.17 27.44 -4.97
CA GLU A 27 28.42 25.99 -4.97
C GLU A 27 28.25 25.36 -3.58
N GLU A 28 28.56 26.10 -2.51
CA GLU A 28 28.39 25.66 -1.13
C GLU A 28 26.90 25.48 -0.75
N VAL A 29 26.04 26.42 -1.15
CA VAL A 29 24.59 26.33 -0.92
C VAL A 29 23.95 25.22 -1.76
N MET A 30 24.41 25.02 -3.01
CA MET A 30 23.98 23.89 -3.84
C MET A 30 24.37 22.55 -3.23
N LYS A 31 25.60 22.44 -2.71
CA LYS A 31 26.12 21.22 -2.09
C LYS A 31 25.38 20.89 -0.79
N ASP A 32 25.18 21.87 0.08
CA ASP A 32 24.46 21.68 1.35
C ASP A 32 23.00 21.25 1.11
N ASN A 33 22.32 21.84 0.14
CA ASN A 33 20.95 21.44 -0.23
C ASN A 33 20.87 20.05 -0.90
N ARG A 34 21.94 19.57 -1.56
CA ARG A 34 21.99 18.20 -2.09
C ARG A 34 22.34 17.16 -1.02
N GLU A 35 23.25 17.51 -0.11
CA GLU A 35 23.83 16.54 0.84
C GLU A 35 23.14 16.51 2.19
N ARG A 36 22.45 17.59 2.61
CA ARG A 36 21.91 17.74 3.98
C ARG A 36 20.44 18.11 4.05
N ARG A 37 19.76 18.28 2.92
CA ARG A 37 18.34 18.60 2.92
C ARG A 37 17.52 17.40 3.40
N ILE A 38 16.75 17.62 4.46
CA ILE A 38 15.72 16.69 4.92
C ILE A 38 14.47 16.98 4.09
N VAL A 39 14.15 16.09 3.15
CA VAL A 39 12.93 16.19 2.36
C VAL A 39 11.83 15.44 3.11
N PRO A 40 10.68 16.07 3.42
CA PRO A 40 9.59 15.36 4.07
C PRO A 40 9.07 14.27 3.14
N VAL A 41 9.01 13.04 3.66
CA VAL A 41 8.38 11.91 2.99
C VAL A 41 7.03 11.70 3.65
N GLU A 42 5.97 11.85 2.87
CA GLU A 42 4.61 11.54 3.30
C GLU A 42 4.23 10.16 2.77
N MET A 43 3.70 9.32 3.66
CA MET A 43 3.23 7.98 3.32
C MET A 43 1.75 7.86 3.65
N SER A 44 0.94 7.53 2.65
CA SER A 44 -0.49 7.27 2.84
C SER A 44 -0.73 5.78 3.06
N VAL A 45 -1.39 5.47 4.17
CA VAL A 45 -1.67 4.09 4.59
C VAL A 45 -3.18 3.87 4.61
N LEU A 46 -3.64 2.92 3.80
CA LEU A 46 -5.01 2.43 3.83
C LEU A 46 -5.16 1.40 4.95
N ALA A 47 -5.93 1.71 5.98
CA ALA A 47 -6.24 0.75 7.04
C ALA A 47 -7.14 -0.37 6.49
N VAL A 48 -6.68 -1.62 6.62
CA VAL A 48 -7.38 -2.80 6.08
C VAL A 48 -7.84 -3.78 7.17
N GLY A 49 -7.36 -3.61 8.40
CA GLY A 49 -7.79 -4.42 9.52
C GLY A 49 -7.04 -4.12 10.81
N TYR A 50 -7.32 -4.92 11.83
CA TYR A 50 -6.59 -4.88 13.10
C TYR A 50 -6.55 -6.25 13.75
N GLU A 51 -5.65 -6.39 14.72
CA GLU A 51 -5.62 -7.51 15.63
C GLU A 51 -6.03 -7.03 17.01
N GLN A 52 -6.87 -7.82 17.67
CA GLN A 52 -7.22 -7.64 19.07
C GLN A 52 -7.33 -9.02 19.72
N ASP A 53 -6.72 -9.18 20.90
CA ASP A 53 -6.75 -10.42 21.69
C ASP A 53 -6.35 -11.68 20.87
N GLY A 54 -5.33 -11.56 20.02
CA GLY A 54 -4.85 -12.67 19.19
C GLY A 54 -5.71 -12.98 17.96
N LYS A 55 -6.78 -12.20 17.73
CA LYS A 55 -7.73 -12.41 16.63
C LYS A 55 -7.60 -11.32 15.58
N VAL A 56 -7.53 -11.73 14.33
CA VAL A 56 -7.53 -10.83 13.17
C VAL A 56 -8.97 -10.41 12.82
N HIS A 57 -9.14 -9.11 12.61
CA HIS A 57 -10.39 -8.48 12.19
C HIS A 57 -10.17 -7.69 10.89
N HIS A 58 -10.87 -8.06 9.82
CA HIS A 58 -10.89 -7.32 8.55
C HIS A 58 -11.92 -6.19 8.56
N LEU A 59 -11.91 -5.41 9.64
CA LEU A 59 -12.79 -4.27 9.89
C LEU A 59 -11.92 -3.10 10.28
N LEU A 60 -12.46 -1.89 10.18
CA LEU A 60 -11.76 -0.73 10.73
C LEU A 60 -11.65 -0.87 12.27
N PRO A 61 -10.52 -0.47 12.86
CA PRO A 61 -10.34 -0.55 14.30
C PRO A 61 -11.34 0.35 15.03
N PRO A 62 -11.80 -0.04 16.24
CA PRO A 62 -12.80 0.72 17.00
C PRO A 62 -12.26 2.07 17.50
N ARG A 63 -10.95 2.31 17.43
CA ARG A 63 -10.29 3.58 17.75
C ARG A 63 -9.23 3.89 16.70
N PRO A 64 -9.03 5.16 16.32
CA PRO A 64 -7.92 5.54 15.46
C PRO A 64 -6.57 5.18 16.11
N PRO A 65 -5.51 4.99 15.31
CA PRO A 65 -4.17 4.83 15.88
C PRO A 65 -3.78 6.09 16.65
N LEU A 66 -2.98 5.93 17.71
CA LEU A 66 -2.42 7.08 18.39
C LEU A 66 -1.34 7.70 17.49
N SER A 67 -1.24 9.04 17.49
CA SER A 67 -0.39 9.81 16.55
C SER A 67 1.11 9.52 16.61
N LEU A 68 1.55 8.65 17.52
CA LEU A 68 2.95 8.27 17.74
C LEU A 68 3.16 6.75 17.76
N ASP A 69 2.16 5.95 17.34
CA ASP A 69 2.35 4.51 17.22
C ASP A 69 3.38 4.20 16.13
N VAL A 70 4.37 3.38 16.46
CA VAL A 70 5.40 2.96 15.53
C VAL A 70 4.78 2.04 14.48
N ILE A 71 5.01 2.36 13.20
CA ILE A 71 4.63 1.51 12.09
C ILE A 71 5.73 0.47 11.88
N TYR A 72 5.34 -0.80 11.89
CA TYR A 72 6.24 -1.93 11.64
C TYR A 72 5.88 -2.59 10.30
N LEU A 73 6.89 -2.99 9.54
CA LEU A 73 6.70 -3.82 8.38
C LEU A 73 6.18 -5.20 8.82
N CYS A 74 5.09 -5.66 8.20
CA CYS A 74 4.59 -7.01 8.44
C CYS A 74 5.61 -8.03 7.91
N GLU A 75 6.05 -8.96 8.77
CA GLU A 75 6.84 -10.10 8.33
C GLU A 75 5.95 -11.09 7.55
N ASP A 76 6.57 -12.04 6.85
CA ASP A 76 5.84 -13.05 6.07
C ASP A 76 4.81 -13.81 6.92
N LYS A 77 5.14 -14.12 8.18
CA LYS A 77 4.22 -14.79 9.12
C LYS A 77 2.97 -13.95 9.41
N ASP A 78 3.13 -12.63 9.56
CA ASP A 78 2.04 -11.71 9.87
C ASP A 78 1.17 -11.50 8.62
N MET A 79 1.81 -11.40 7.46
CA MET A 79 1.16 -11.35 6.17
C MET A 79 0.28 -12.57 5.94
N VAL A 80 0.84 -13.79 6.11
CA VAL A 80 0.11 -15.05 5.94
C VAL A 80 -1.07 -15.13 6.89
N ARG A 81 -0.85 -14.84 8.17
CA ARG A 81 -1.88 -14.89 9.22
C ARG A 81 -3.01 -13.88 8.97
N PHE A 82 -2.67 -12.65 8.60
CA PHE A 82 -3.69 -11.63 8.31
C PHE A 82 -4.51 -12.02 7.07
N THR A 83 -3.83 -12.48 6.02
CA THR A 83 -4.45 -12.71 4.71
C THR A 83 -5.06 -14.12 4.56
N GLU A 84 -5.31 -14.85 5.65
CA GLU A 84 -6.02 -16.15 5.62
C GLU A 84 -7.44 -16.05 5.05
N LYS A 85 -8.08 -14.89 5.18
CA LYS A 85 -9.41 -14.59 4.63
C LYS A 85 -9.35 -13.32 3.80
N PHE A 86 -10.30 -13.15 2.89
CA PHE A 86 -10.29 -12.03 1.95
C PHE A 86 -11.19 -10.85 2.34
N GLY A 87 -11.82 -10.90 3.50
CA GLY A 87 -12.77 -9.87 3.93
C GLY A 87 -12.18 -8.44 4.01
N TYR A 88 -10.86 -8.25 3.90
CA TYR A 88 -10.24 -6.92 3.88
C TYR A 88 -10.21 -6.31 2.47
N PHE A 89 -10.41 -7.09 1.40
CA PHE A 89 -10.43 -6.59 0.02
C PHE A 89 -11.45 -5.48 -0.18
N ARG A 90 -12.60 -5.53 0.49
CA ARG A 90 -13.60 -4.44 0.43
C ARG A 90 -13.05 -3.07 0.84
N HIS A 91 -12.04 -3.00 1.71
CA HIS A 91 -11.44 -1.72 2.09
C HIS A 91 -10.57 -1.17 0.97
N ILE A 92 -9.85 -2.06 0.27
CA ILE A 92 -9.03 -1.72 -0.90
C ILE A 92 -9.92 -1.29 -2.06
N LEU A 93 -10.95 -2.10 -2.37
CA LEU A 93 -11.87 -1.85 -3.48
C LEU A 93 -12.71 -0.58 -3.29
N ASN A 94 -13.00 -0.19 -2.04
CA ASN A 94 -13.73 1.06 -1.74
C ASN A 94 -12.80 2.26 -1.48
N GLY A 95 -11.48 2.09 -1.63
CA GLY A 95 -10.51 3.16 -1.45
C GLY A 95 -10.70 4.25 -2.49
N LYS A 96 -11.17 5.43 -2.06
CA LYS A 96 -11.22 6.61 -2.93
C LYS A 96 -9.81 7.13 -3.14
N ASP A 97 -9.50 7.54 -4.37
CA ASP A 97 -8.19 8.09 -4.76
C ASP A 97 -7.02 7.10 -4.63
N VAL A 98 -7.31 5.80 -4.54
CA VAL A 98 -6.31 4.73 -4.54
C VAL A 98 -6.26 4.10 -5.94
N PRO A 99 -5.07 3.81 -6.51
CA PRO A 99 -4.97 2.99 -7.72
C PRO A 99 -5.29 1.52 -7.37
N VAL A 100 -6.58 1.21 -7.20
CA VAL A 100 -7.10 -0.05 -6.63
C VAL A 100 -6.52 -1.28 -7.31
N GLY A 101 -6.52 -1.32 -8.64
CA GLY A 101 -5.99 -2.46 -9.41
C GLY A 101 -4.53 -2.77 -9.10
N GLU A 102 -3.68 -1.74 -9.14
CA GLU A 102 -2.24 -1.85 -8.86
C GLU A 102 -1.99 -2.27 -7.42
N VAL A 103 -2.63 -1.60 -6.44
CA VAL A 103 -2.44 -1.89 -5.02
C VAL A 103 -2.90 -3.31 -4.69
N LEU A 104 -4.04 -3.73 -5.23
CA LEU A 104 -4.57 -5.06 -4.97
C LEU A 104 -3.70 -6.15 -5.62
N ALA A 105 -3.27 -5.96 -6.87
CA ALA A 105 -2.40 -6.91 -7.55
C ALA A 105 -1.04 -7.02 -6.84
N ALA A 106 -0.39 -5.90 -6.55
CA ALA A 106 0.89 -5.88 -5.83
C ALA A 106 0.77 -6.58 -4.47
N HIS A 107 -0.31 -6.33 -3.74
CA HIS A 107 -0.56 -6.96 -2.44
C HIS A 107 -0.82 -8.48 -2.57
N ILE A 108 -1.63 -8.91 -3.55
CA ILE A 108 -1.88 -10.33 -3.81
C ILE A 108 -0.57 -11.05 -4.16
N LEU A 109 0.28 -10.45 -4.99
CA LEU A 109 1.60 -11.02 -5.29
C LEU A 109 2.46 -11.15 -4.03
N GLN A 110 2.51 -10.11 -3.20
CA GLN A 110 3.29 -10.10 -1.96
C GLN A 110 2.80 -11.17 -0.97
N ALA A 111 1.50 -11.25 -0.74
CA ALA A 111 0.89 -12.22 0.15
C ALA A 111 1.02 -13.65 -0.38
N GLY A 112 0.94 -13.84 -1.70
CA GLY A 112 1.22 -15.12 -2.35
C GLY A 112 2.67 -15.58 -2.13
N LYS A 113 3.65 -14.69 -2.34
CA LYS A 113 5.07 -14.99 -2.12
C LYS A 113 5.38 -15.38 -0.67
N ALA A 114 4.80 -14.69 0.30
CA ALA A 114 4.97 -14.99 1.73
C ALA A 114 4.52 -16.42 2.11
N ARG A 115 3.71 -17.08 1.27
CA ARG A 115 3.24 -18.47 1.48
C ARG A 115 4.13 -19.54 0.84
N GLY A 116 5.14 -19.16 0.06
CA GLY A 116 5.99 -20.12 -0.64
C GLY A 116 5.19 -21.07 -1.54
N ALA A 117 5.27 -22.38 -1.27
CA ALA A 117 4.66 -23.43 -2.11
C ALA A 117 3.13 -23.36 -2.22
N ASP A 118 2.43 -22.82 -1.21
CA ASP A 118 0.97 -22.65 -1.25
C ASP A 118 0.53 -21.32 -1.89
N GLY A 119 1.49 -20.49 -2.31
CA GLY A 119 1.26 -19.15 -2.85
C GLY A 119 0.35 -19.15 -4.09
N THR A 120 0.62 -20.01 -5.06
CA THR A 120 -0.16 -20.08 -6.31
C THR A 120 -1.64 -20.39 -6.05
N ARG A 121 -1.92 -21.39 -5.21
CA ARG A 121 -3.30 -21.76 -4.84
C ARG A 121 -4.01 -20.63 -4.11
N TRP A 122 -3.28 -19.91 -3.26
CA TRP A 122 -3.83 -18.75 -2.56
C TRP A 122 -4.14 -17.59 -3.51
N ILE A 123 -3.25 -17.30 -4.48
CA ILE A 123 -3.48 -16.27 -5.51
C ILE A 123 -4.73 -16.61 -6.33
N GLU A 124 -4.89 -17.86 -6.78
CA GLU A 124 -6.10 -18.30 -7.49
C GLU A 124 -7.37 -18.07 -6.66
N SER A 125 -7.31 -18.40 -5.36
CA SER A 125 -8.44 -18.20 -4.43
C SER A 125 -8.74 -16.70 -4.22
N ALA A 126 -7.70 -15.88 -4.13
CA ALA A 126 -7.82 -14.43 -4.01
C ALA A 126 -8.44 -13.82 -5.26
N THR A 127 -7.98 -14.22 -6.45
CA THR A 127 -8.54 -13.77 -7.74
C THR A 127 -10.01 -14.15 -7.87
N GLN A 128 -10.40 -15.36 -7.44
CA GLN A 128 -11.79 -15.79 -7.45
C GLN A 128 -12.68 -14.95 -6.51
N GLU A 129 -12.16 -14.57 -5.34
CA GLU A 129 -12.86 -13.65 -4.44
C GLU A 129 -13.03 -12.28 -5.09
N VAL A 130 -11.99 -11.73 -5.73
CA VAL A 130 -12.05 -10.43 -6.42
C VAL A 130 -13.13 -10.43 -7.50
N ILE A 131 -13.18 -11.49 -8.33
CA ILE A 131 -14.23 -11.68 -9.34
C ILE A 131 -15.61 -11.69 -8.68
N THR A 132 -15.75 -12.33 -7.52
CA THR A 132 -17.02 -12.41 -6.79
C THR A 132 -17.44 -11.05 -6.24
N LEU A 133 -16.51 -10.29 -5.66
CA LEU A 133 -16.77 -8.97 -5.07
C LEU A 133 -17.11 -7.90 -6.12
N LEU A 134 -16.50 -8.00 -7.31
CA LEU A 134 -16.67 -7.03 -8.40
C LEU A 134 -17.62 -7.52 -9.50
N ARG A 135 -18.40 -8.58 -9.25
CA ARG A 135 -19.26 -9.20 -10.27
C ARG A 135 -20.25 -8.24 -10.94
N ASP A 136 -20.68 -7.21 -10.21
CA ASP A 136 -21.63 -6.19 -10.66
C ASP A 136 -20.93 -4.88 -11.09
N ASP A 137 -19.60 -4.80 -10.96
CA ASP A 137 -18.76 -3.67 -11.39
C ASP A 137 -17.72 -4.15 -12.41
N TYR A 138 -18.21 -4.40 -13.63
CA TYR A 138 -17.40 -4.92 -14.73
C TYR A 138 -16.21 -4.01 -15.11
N PRO A 139 -16.35 -2.67 -15.19
CA PRO A 139 -15.22 -1.79 -15.48
C PRO A 139 -14.08 -1.94 -14.45
N THR A 140 -14.39 -1.91 -13.16
CA THR A 140 -13.38 -2.09 -12.11
C THR A 140 -12.78 -3.49 -12.15
N LEU A 141 -13.61 -4.51 -12.35
CA LEU A 141 -13.15 -5.89 -12.47
C LEU A 141 -12.12 -6.05 -13.59
N MET A 142 -12.38 -5.51 -14.78
CA MET A 142 -11.46 -5.60 -15.91
C MET A 142 -10.14 -4.86 -15.66
N SER A 143 -10.19 -3.72 -14.98
CA SER A 143 -8.98 -2.99 -14.58
C SER A 143 -8.13 -3.81 -13.60
N VAL A 144 -8.76 -4.42 -12.60
CA VAL A 144 -8.07 -5.25 -11.59
C VAL A 144 -7.50 -6.53 -12.21
N LEU A 145 -8.28 -7.21 -13.05
CA LEU A 145 -7.80 -8.43 -13.75
C LEU A 145 -6.65 -8.13 -14.71
N GLY A 146 -6.64 -6.96 -15.35
CA GLY A 146 -5.51 -6.49 -16.14
C GLY A 146 -4.22 -6.45 -15.32
N ALA A 147 -4.24 -5.78 -14.16
CA ALA A 147 -3.08 -5.71 -13.27
C ALA A 147 -2.69 -7.09 -12.68
N LEU A 148 -3.67 -7.96 -12.40
CA LEU A 148 -3.40 -9.32 -11.92
C LEU A 148 -2.74 -10.22 -12.99
N ALA A 149 -2.98 -9.95 -14.27
CA ALA A 149 -2.33 -10.70 -15.34
C ALA A 149 -0.81 -10.45 -15.39
N ASP A 150 -0.35 -9.26 -14.98
CA ASP A 150 1.08 -8.90 -14.98
C ASP A 150 1.89 -9.59 -13.87
N ILE A 151 1.20 -10.16 -12.86
CA ILE A 151 1.84 -10.85 -11.73
C ILE A 151 1.75 -12.39 -11.82
N SER A 152 1.02 -12.91 -12.82
CA SER A 152 0.73 -14.33 -13.00
C SER A 152 1.82 -15.09 -13.74
#